data_AF-A0A516HG93-F1
#
_entry.id   AF-A0A516HG93-F1
#
_cell.length_a   1.000
_cell.length_b   1.000
_cell.length_c   1.000
_cell.angle_alpha   90.00
_cell.angle_beta   90.00
_cell.angle_gamma   90.00
#
_symmetry.space_group_name_H-M   'P 1'
#
loop_
_entity.id
_entity.type
_entity.pdbx_description
1 polymer ?
#
loop_
_entity_poly.entity_id
_entity_poly.type
_entity_poly.pdbx_seq_one_letter_code
_entity_poly.pdbx_strand_id
1 'polypeptide(L)'
;MPISRIILSLVFISAPFLVAAEEVNPKSQEELVKNFAEIHQNLMAKVAVADMYYGCHLAKHGDDKGLDDIETLILKTDKDTLGQKLINCLGDDKIGSEKALNFGITGCFTDQTKHMDVKVQSEKMAQVAKAIDALGKEEKQKSFTQCVNNQALIYLQSQE
;
A
#
# COMPACT_ATOMS: atom_id res chain seq x y z
N MET A 1 71.21 -23.23 28.95
CA MET A 1 70.42 -24.38 29.47
C MET A 1 69.15 -23.83 30.12
N PRO A 2 67.99 -24.50 29.97
CA PRO A 2 66.95 -24.25 28.96
C PRO A 2 65.75 -23.46 29.52
N ILE A 3 65.10 -22.56 28.77
CA ILE A 3 63.96 -22.80 27.85
C ILE A 3 62.93 -23.78 28.41
N SER A 4 61.73 -23.29 28.77
CA SER A 4 60.49 -23.90 28.28
C SER A 4 59.29 -22.98 28.49
N ARG A 5 58.69 -22.57 27.37
CA ARG A 5 57.43 -21.84 27.31
C ARG A 5 56.29 -22.82 27.58
N ILE A 6 55.50 -22.58 28.61
CA ILE A 6 54.24 -23.29 28.83
C ILE A 6 53.21 -22.68 27.86
N ILE A 7 52.97 -23.38 26.76
CA ILE A 7 51.84 -23.12 25.85
C ILE A 7 50.63 -23.80 26.48
N LEU A 8 49.75 -23.01 27.10
CA LEU A 8 48.44 -23.47 27.54
C LEU A 8 47.48 -23.39 26.34
N SER A 9 47.36 -24.50 25.60
CA SER A 9 46.39 -24.64 24.52
C SER A 9 44.97 -24.59 25.07
N LEU A 10 44.25 -23.50 24.83
CA LEU A 10 42.78 -23.47 24.93
C LEU A 10 42.20 -24.26 23.75
N VAL A 11 41.68 -25.45 24.02
CA VAL A 11 40.85 -26.20 23.08
C VAL A 11 39.45 -25.59 23.14
N PHE A 12 39.11 -24.77 22.14
CA PHE A 12 37.73 -24.36 21.89
C PHE A 12 36.95 -25.57 21.34
N ILE A 13 36.18 -26.21 22.23
CA ILE A 13 35.17 -27.20 21.83
C ILE A 13 34.04 -26.42 21.16
N SER A 14 34.07 -26.36 19.83
CA SER A 14 32.92 -25.94 19.04
C SER A 14 31.90 -27.07 19.07
N ALA A 15 30.88 -26.94 19.92
CA ALA A 15 29.69 -27.75 19.80
C ALA A 15 28.98 -27.33 18.49
N PRO A 16 28.77 -28.23 17.52
CA PRO A 16 27.88 -27.93 16.42
C PRO A 16 26.48 -27.83 16.99
N PHE A 17 25.94 -26.60 17.05
CA PHE A 17 24.50 -26.42 17.14
C PHE A 17 23.87 -27.13 15.93
N LEU A 18 23.20 -28.25 16.18
CA LEU A 18 22.26 -28.81 15.20
C LEU A 18 21.14 -27.78 15.02
N VAL A 19 21.23 -26.97 13.97
CA VAL A 19 20.06 -26.30 13.41
C VAL A 19 19.25 -27.41 12.75
N ALA A 20 18.16 -27.83 13.39
CA ALA A 20 17.13 -28.59 12.71
C ALA A 20 16.54 -27.67 11.63
N ALA A 21 16.91 -27.90 10.37
CA ALA A 21 16.21 -27.30 9.24
C ALA A 21 14.81 -27.88 9.23
N GLU A 22 13.82 -27.08 9.63
CA GLU A 22 12.41 -27.41 9.42
C GLU A 22 12.22 -27.59 7.90
N GLU A 23 11.87 -28.80 7.45
CA GLU A 23 11.56 -29.03 6.05
C GLU A 23 10.35 -28.17 5.69
N VAL A 24 10.61 -27.10 4.94
CA VAL A 24 9.56 -26.29 4.32
C VAL A 24 8.83 -27.20 3.34
N ASN A 25 7.63 -27.66 3.73
CA ASN A 25 6.79 -28.46 2.86
C ASN A 25 6.38 -27.58 1.65
N PRO A 26 6.75 -27.94 0.41
CA PRO A 26 6.49 -27.11 -0.75
C PRO A 26 4.98 -26.85 -0.97
N LYS A 27 4.12 -27.78 -0.55
CA LYS A 27 2.66 -27.62 -0.64
C LYS A 27 2.11 -26.59 0.34
N SER A 28 2.69 -26.46 1.53
CA SER A 28 2.28 -25.42 2.49
C SER A 28 2.80 -24.03 2.08
N GLN A 29 3.97 -23.96 1.44
CA GLN A 29 4.49 -22.71 0.89
C GLN A 29 3.63 -22.18 -0.26
N GLU A 30 3.21 -23.03 -1.19
CA GLU A 30 2.31 -22.65 -2.30
C GLU A 30 0.96 -22.14 -1.79
N GLU A 31 0.39 -22.82 -0.77
CA GLU A 31 -0.86 -22.42 -0.14
C GLU A 31 -0.76 -21.05 0.55
N LEU A 32 0.33 -20.79 1.28
CA LEU A 32 0.60 -19.49 1.90
C LEU A 32 0.72 -18.37 0.85
N VAL A 33 1.47 -18.61 -0.24
CA VAL A 33 1.63 -17.63 -1.32
C VAL A 33 0.28 -17.33 -1.98
N LYS A 34 -0.54 -18.36 -2.21
CA LYS A 34 -1.87 -18.19 -2.80
C LYS A 34 -2.80 -17.37 -1.90
N ASN A 35 -2.82 -17.69 -0.61
CA ASN A 35 -3.64 -16.97 0.37
C ASN A 35 -3.23 -15.49 0.47
N PHE A 36 -1.92 -15.23 0.53
CA PHE A 36 -1.40 -13.86 0.50
C PHE A 36 -1.84 -13.12 -0.77
N ALA A 37 -1.71 -13.75 -1.94
CA ALA A 37 -2.11 -13.14 -3.21
C ALA A 37 -3.60 -12.81 -3.23
N GLU A 38 -4.48 -13.70 -2.77
CA GLU A 38 -5.92 -13.47 -2.75
C GLU A 38 -6.31 -12.33 -1.81
N ILE A 39 -5.77 -12.31 -0.59
CA ILE A 39 -6.01 -11.25 0.38
C ILE A 39 -5.53 -9.91 -0.18
N HIS A 40 -4.32 -9.88 -0.71
CA HIS A 40 -3.72 -8.68 -1.27
C HIS A 40 -4.53 -8.14 -2.46
N GLN A 41 -4.97 -8.99 -3.39
CA GLN A 41 -5.79 -8.56 -4.54
C GLN A 41 -7.14 -8.00 -4.11
N ASN A 42 -7.81 -8.62 -3.13
CA ASN A 42 -9.07 -8.12 -2.60
C ASN A 42 -8.89 -6.77 -1.89
N LEU A 43 -7.81 -6.62 -1.12
CA LEU A 43 -7.48 -5.36 -0.45
C LEU A 43 -7.13 -4.26 -1.46
N MET A 44 -6.31 -4.55 -2.48
CA MET A 44 -6.00 -3.62 -3.57
C MET A 44 -7.28 -3.08 -4.23
N ALA A 45 -8.25 -3.95 -4.52
CA ALA A 45 -9.51 -3.51 -5.12
C ALA A 45 -10.28 -2.55 -4.19
N LYS A 46 -10.28 -2.80 -2.88
CA LYS A 46 -10.91 -1.93 -1.89
C LYS A 46 -10.18 -0.58 -1.76
N VAL A 47 -8.85 -0.60 -1.70
CA VAL A 47 -7.98 0.60 -1.68
C VAL A 47 -8.25 1.47 -2.91
N ALA A 48 -8.27 0.88 -4.11
CA ALA A 48 -8.53 1.61 -5.34
C ALA A 48 -9.89 2.35 -5.32
N VAL A 49 -10.95 1.69 -4.83
CA VAL A 49 -12.27 2.32 -4.70
C VAL A 49 -12.25 3.43 -3.65
N ALA A 50 -11.54 3.25 -2.53
CA ALA A 50 -11.39 4.27 -1.50
C ALA A 50 -10.70 5.52 -2.04
N ASP A 51 -9.57 5.36 -2.74
CA ASP A 51 -8.83 6.47 -3.32
C ASP A 51 -9.66 7.24 -4.34
N MET A 52 -10.33 6.52 -5.25
CA MET A 52 -11.21 7.13 -6.25
C MET A 52 -12.36 7.90 -5.60
N TYR A 53 -12.98 7.33 -4.56
CA TYR A 53 -14.06 8.00 -3.85
C TYR A 53 -13.56 9.24 -3.13
N TYR A 54 -12.44 9.13 -2.42
CA TYR A 54 -11.83 10.24 -1.68
C TYR A 54 -11.47 11.40 -2.62
N GLY A 55 -10.76 11.13 -3.72
CA GLY A 55 -10.43 12.14 -4.71
C GLY A 55 -11.66 12.76 -5.38
N CYS A 56 -12.69 11.97 -5.65
CA CYS A 56 -13.96 12.47 -6.19
C CYS A 56 -14.68 13.39 -5.19
N HIS A 57 -14.70 13.02 -3.91
CA HIS A 57 -15.29 13.83 -2.85
C HIS A 57 -14.56 15.16 -2.71
N LEU A 58 -13.21 15.14 -2.63
CA LEU A 58 -12.40 16.36 -2.59
C LEU A 58 -12.69 17.28 -3.78
N ALA A 59 -12.83 16.73 -5.00
CA ALA A 59 -13.12 17.52 -6.18
C ALA A 59 -14.51 18.20 -6.13
N LYS A 60 -15.49 17.62 -5.44
CA LYS A 60 -16.85 18.17 -5.31
C LYS A 60 -17.04 19.09 -4.12
N HIS A 61 -16.33 18.84 -3.02
CA HIS A 61 -16.61 19.45 -1.72
C HIS A 61 -15.41 20.20 -1.11
N GLY A 62 -14.23 20.11 -1.73
CA GLY A 62 -12.99 20.63 -1.15
C GLY A 62 -12.57 19.84 0.08
N ASP A 63 -11.82 20.50 0.97
CA ASP A 63 -11.30 19.91 2.23
C ASP A 63 -12.37 19.91 3.34
N ASP A 64 -13.58 19.43 3.04
CA ASP A 64 -14.68 19.40 3.99
C ASP A 64 -14.38 18.46 5.18
N LYS A 65 -14.81 18.88 6.39
CA LYS A 65 -14.57 18.18 7.66
C LYS A 65 -15.44 16.92 7.85
N GLY A 66 -16.32 16.63 6.89
CA GLY A 66 -17.23 15.47 6.94
C GLY A 66 -16.71 14.22 6.22
N LEU A 67 -15.56 14.29 5.54
CA LEU A 67 -14.98 13.15 4.83
C LEU A 67 -14.13 12.29 5.78
N ASP A 68 -14.47 11.00 5.85
CA ASP A 68 -13.63 9.99 6.52
C ASP A 68 -12.23 9.95 5.87
N ASP A 69 -11.18 9.79 6.67
CA ASP A 69 -9.84 9.54 6.14
C ASP A 69 -9.76 8.24 5.34
N ILE A 70 -8.78 8.15 4.44
CA ILE A 70 -8.62 7.01 3.51
C ILE A 70 -8.44 5.70 4.28
N GLU A 71 -7.73 5.71 5.40
CA GLU A 71 -7.56 4.55 6.27
C GLU A 71 -8.90 4.04 6.82
N THR A 72 -9.77 4.93 7.28
CA THR A 72 -11.11 4.62 7.77
C THR A 72 -12.00 4.09 6.63
N LEU A 73 -11.91 4.67 5.43
CA LEU A 73 -12.60 4.15 4.25
C LEU A 73 -12.14 2.72 3.93
N ILE A 74 -10.84 2.43 4.02
CA ILE A 74 -10.28 1.12 3.68
C ILE A 74 -10.53 0.09 4.78
N LEU A 75 -10.33 0.42 6.05
CA LEU A 75 -10.36 -0.55 7.15
C LEU A 75 -11.75 -0.70 7.77
N LYS A 76 -12.56 0.36 7.80
CA LYS A 76 -13.81 0.40 8.59
C LYS A 76 -15.09 0.49 7.75
N THR A 77 -15.00 0.90 6.48
CA THR A 77 -16.17 0.90 5.57
C THR A 77 -16.26 -0.43 4.86
N ASP A 78 -17.45 -1.04 4.77
CA ASP A 78 -17.64 -2.27 3.99
C ASP A 78 -17.53 -1.98 2.48
N LYS A 79 -17.21 -3.03 1.70
CA LYS A 79 -16.92 -2.89 0.26
C LYS A 79 -18.11 -2.35 -0.53
N ASP A 80 -19.32 -2.75 -0.19
CA ASP A 80 -20.52 -2.42 -0.96
C ASP A 80 -20.94 -0.97 -0.70
N THR A 81 -20.89 -0.53 0.56
CA THR A 81 -21.07 0.88 0.92
C THR A 81 -20.04 1.77 0.23
N LEU A 82 -18.77 1.37 0.24
CA LEU A 82 -17.70 2.14 -0.40
C LEU A 82 -17.89 2.21 -1.92
N GLY A 83 -18.28 1.09 -2.55
CA GLY A 83 -18.64 1.04 -3.97
C GLY A 83 -19.81 1.96 -4.32
N GLN A 84 -20.86 1.96 -3.50
CA GLN A 84 -22.02 2.83 -3.71
C GLN A 84 -21.67 4.32 -3.54
N LYS A 85 -20.84 4.66 -2.53
CA LYS A 85 -20.30 6.00 -2.33
C LYS A 85 -19.54 6.48 -3.60
N LEU A 86 -18.69 5.63 -4.17
CA LEU A 86 -17.98 5.93 -5.41
C LEU A 86 -18.93 6.12 -6.60
N ILE A 87 -19.86 5.19 -6.83
CA ILE A 87 -20.84 5.27 -7.94
C ILE A 87 -21.62 6.59 -7.86
N ASN A 88 -22.12 6.92 -6.67
CA ASN A 88 -22.86 8.17 -6.44
C ASN A 88 -21.97 9.40 -6.71
N CYS A 89 -20.69 9.33 -6.38
CA CYS A 89 -19.78 10.43 -6.62
C CYS A 89 -19.44 10.59 -8.11
N LEU A 90 -19.20 9.49 -8.84
CA LEU A 90 -18.90 9.51 -10.27
C LEU A 90 -20.10 9.97 -11.11
N GLY A 91 -21.34 9.68 -10.69
CA GLY A 91 -22.53 9.95 -11.48
C GLY A 91 -22.54 9.07 -12.73
N ASP A 92 -22.58 9.69 -13.92
CA ASP A 92 -22.61 8.98 -15.20
C ASP A 92 -21.23 8.47 -15.66
N ASP A 93 -20.15 8.91 -14.98
CA ASP A 93 -18.79 8.47 -15.31
C ASP A 93 -18.54 7.02 -14.90
N LYS A 94 -17.85 6.28 -15.78
CA LYS A 94 -17.45 4.89 -15.49
C LYS A 94 -16.23 4.85 -14.57
N ILE A 95 -16.12 3.81 -13.73
CA ILE A 95 -14.95 3.57 -12.85
C ILE A 95 -13.62 3.51 -13.63
N GLY A 96 -13.63 3.02 -14.88
CA GLY A 96 -12.45 2.96 -15.76
C GLY A 96 -12.24 4.20 -16.65
N SER A 97 -12.96 5.29 -16.40
CA SER A 97 -12.80 6.55 -17.13
C SER A 97 -11.51 7.26 -16.71
N GLU A 98 -11.01 8.15 -17.56
CA GLU A 98 -9.85 8.97 -17.21
C GLU A 98 -10.13 9.86 -15.98
N LYS A 99 -11.36 10.36 -15.85
CA LYS A 99 -11.78 11.16 -14.70
C LYS A 99 -11.72 10.36 -13.40
N ALA A 100 -12.22 9.13 -13.40
CA ALA A 100 -12.13 8.25 -12.24
C ALA A 100 -10.68 7.90 -11.89
N LEU A 101 -9.83 7.66 -12.90
CA LEU A 101 -8.39 7.47 -12.69
C LEU A 101 -7.72 8.71 -12.07
N ASN A 102 -8.06 9.91 -12.53
CA ASN A 102 -7.54 11.15 -11.95
C ASN A 102 -7.91 11.26 -10.46
N PHE A 103 -9.17 10.95 -10.10
CA PHE A 103 -9.59 10.91 -8.70
C PHE A 103 -8.81 9.88 -7.89
N GLY A 104 -8.62 8.67 -8.42
CA GLY A 104 -7.83 7.63 -7.77
C GLY A 104 -6.38 8.06 -7.51
N ILE A 105 -5.72 8.69 -8.48
CA ILE A 105 -4.36 9.21 -8.31
C ILE A 105 -4.34 10.30 -7.22
N THR A 106 -5.30 11.23 -7.26
CA THR A 106 -5.41 12.27 -6.23
C THR A 106 -5.59 11.67 -4.83
N GLY A 107 -6.52 10.73 -4.65
CA GLY A 107 -6.74 10.06 -3.36
C GLY A 107 -5.49 9.36 -2.86
N CYS A 108 -4.88 8.53 -3.69
CA CYS A 108 -3.71 7.76 -3.29
C CYS A 108 -2.53 8.67 -2.90
N PHE A 109 -2.24 9.72 -3.66
CA PHE A 109 -1.14 10.63 -3.31
C PHE A 109 -1.44 11.50 -2.08
N THR A 110 -2.71 11.82 -1.81
CA THR A 110 -3.09 12.47 -0.54
C THR A 110 -2.75 11.58 0.65
N ASP A 111 -3.07 10.29 0.58
CA ASP A 111 -2.71 9.33 1.63
C ASP A 111 -1.19 9.14 1.76
N GLN A 112 -0.48 8.97 0.63
CA GLN A 112 0.98 8.81 0.63
C GLN A 112 1.71 10.00 1.26
N THR A 113 1.14 11.20 1.16
CA THR A 113 1.75 12.44 1.66
C THR A 113 1.16 12.92 2.99
N LYS A 114 0.21 12.17 3.60
CA LYS A 114 -0.51 12.59 4.82
C LYS A 114 0.37 12.81 6.05
N HIS A 115 1.55 12.22 6.06
CA HIS A 115 2.53 12.34 7.15
C HIS A 115 3.47 13.54 7.00
N MET A 116 3.38 14.26 5.87
CA MET A 116 4.22 15.42 5.57
C MET A 116 3.61 16.70 6.16
N ASP A 117 4.44 17.72 6.37
CA ASP A 117 3.94 19.06 6.73
C ASP A 117 3.03 19.62 5.63
N VAL A 118 1.98 20.36 6.02
CA VAL A 118 0.93 20.88 5.12
C VAL A 118 1.50 21.63 3.91
N LYS A 119 2.54 22.45 4.11
CA LYS A 119 3.19 23.19 3.02
C LYS A 119 3.86 22.24 2.02
N VAL A 120 4.57 21.23 2.51
CA VAL A 120 5.26 20.23 1.68
C VAL A 120 4.24 19.35 0.97
N GLN A 121 3.19 18.92 1.67
CA GLN A 121 2.08 18.15 1.12
C GLN A 121 1.43 18.92 -0.05
N SER A 122 1.10 20.19 0.15
CA SER A 122 0.50 21.04 -0.89
C SER A 122 1.42 21.17 -2.13
N GLU A 123 2.73 21.40 -1.93
CA GLU A 123 3.69 21.47 -3.04
C GLU A 123 3.77 20.14 -3.81
N LYS A 124 3.73 18.99 -3.12
CA LYS A 124 3.70 17.66 -3.74
C LYS A 124 2.40 17.42 -4.51
N MET A 125 1.25 17.74 -3.92
CA MET A 125 -0.04 17.59 -4.58
C MET A 125 -0.17 18.50 -5.81
N ALA A 126 0.45 19.68 -5.81
CA ALA A 126 0.54 20.52 -7.00
C ALA A 126 1.37 19.89 -8.14
N GLN A 127 2.41 19.12 -7.80
CA GLN A 127 3.17 18.35 -8.81
C GLN A 127 2.36 17.17 -9.34
N VAL A 128 1.63 16.48 -8.46
CA VAL A 128 0.71 15.40 -8.85
C VAL A 128 -0.35 15.91 -9.82
N ALA A 129 -0.99 17.05 -9.53
CA ALA A 129 -1.97 17.66 -10.43
C ALA A 129 -1.38 17.94 -11.82
N LYS A 130 -0.18 18.54 -11.88
CA LYS A 130 0.52 18.76 -13.16
C LYS A 130 0.83 17.47 -13.91
N ALA A 131 1.20 16.40 -13.21
CA ALA A 131 1.46 15.11 -13.82
C ALA A 131 0.17 14.47 -14.35
N ILE A 132 -0.94 14.56 -13.61
CA ILE A 132 -2.26 14.12 -14.08
C ILE A 132 -2.64 14.86 -15.37
N ASP A 133 -2.39 16.16 -15.48
CA ASP A 133 -2.75 16.90 -16.70
C ASP A 133 -1.86 16.54 -17.90
N ALA A 134 -0.62 16.12 -17.66
CA ALA A 134 0.37 15.84 -18.71
C ALA A 134 0.37 14.38 -19.21
N LEU A 135 -0.04 13.43 -18.37
CA LEU A 135 0.05 12.00 -18.67
C LEU A 135 -1.14 11.50 -19.49
N GLY A 136 -0.88 10.52 -20.36
CA GLY A 136 -1.93 9.77 -21.02
C GLY A 136 -2.67 8.82 -20.07
N LYS A 137 -3.83 8.33 -20.52
CA LYS A 137 -4.66 7.40 -19.73
C LYS A 137 -3.90 6.14 -19.30
N GLU A 138 -3.06 5.59 -20.18
CA GLU A 138 -2.30 4.37 -19.88
C GLU A 138 -1.26 4.61 -18.77
N GLU A 139 -0.52 5.73 -18.84
CA GLU A 139 0.44 6.11 -17.80
C GLU A 139 -0.25 6.39 -16.47
N LYS A 140 -1.41 7.05 -16.49
CA LYS A 140 -2.25 7.25 -15.31
C LYS A 140 -2.65 5.93 -14.68
N GLN A 141 -3.11 4.98 -15.49
CA GLN A 141 -3.51 3.66 -15.00
C GLN A 141 -2.32 2.89 -14.39
N LYS A 142 -1.14 2.96 -15.01
CA LYS A 142 0.10 2.38 -14.44
C LYS A 142 0.46 3.03 -13.10
N SER A 143 0.49 4.36 -13.06
CA SER A 143 0.79 5.12 -11.86
C SER A 143 -0.18 4.78 -10.72
N PHE A 144 -1.49 4.80 -11.01
CA PHE A 144 -2.51 4.48 -10.02
C PHE A 144 -2.39 3.03 -9.52
N THR A 145 -2.18 2.07 -10.41
CA THR A 145 -1.99 0.65 -10.04
C THR A 145 -0.81 0.48 -9.09
N GLN A 146 0.33 1.12 -9.40
CA GLN A 146 1.51 1.08 -8.54
C GLN A 146 1.24 1.73 -7.17
N CYS A 147 0.52 2.85 -7.16
CA CYS A 147 0.13 3.57 -5.96
C CYS A 147 -0.72 2.70 -5.01
N VAL A 148 -1.78 2.11 -5.55
CA VAL A 148 -2.70 1.19 -4.85
C VAL A 148 -1.97 -0.05 -4.34
N ASN A 149 -1.08 -0.64 -5.16
CA ASN A 149 -0.29 -1.79 -4.74
C ASN A 149 0.55 -1.49 -3.50
N ASN A 150 1.21 -0.33 -3.48
CA ASN A 150 2.03 0.08 -2.34
C ASN A 150 1.18 0.36 -1.09
N GLN A 151 0.04 1.04 -1.24
CA GLN A 151 -0.89 1.27 -0.13
C GLN A 151 -1.47 -0.03 0.42
N ALA A 152 -1.87 -0.97 -0.44
CA ALA A 152 -2.42 -2.25 -0.01
C ALA A 152 -1.41 -3.02 0.86
N LEU A 153 -0.12 -3.01 0.53
CA LEU A 153 0.92 -3.59 1.37
C LEU A 153 0.99 -2.92 2.76
N ILE A 154 0.90 -1.59 2.82
CA ILE A 154 0.92 -0.82 4.08
C ILE A 154 -0.30 -1.19 4.95
N TYR A 155 -1.50 -1.21 4.36
CA TYR A 155 -2.73 -1.53 5.09
C TYR A 155 -2.85 -3.02 5.44
N LEU A 156 -2.17 -3.90 4.73
CA LEU A 156 -2.10 -5.31 5.09
C LEU A 156 -1.29 -5.51 6.38
N GLN A 157 -0.16 -4.81 6.52
CA GLN A 157 0.68 -4.83 7.73
C GLN A 157 0.00 -4.16 8.94
N SER A 158 -0.94 -3.25 8.70
CA SER A 158 -1.64 -2.50 9.76
C SER A 158 -2.83 -3.27 10.37
N GLN A 159 -3.10 -4.50 9.90
CA GLN A 159 -4.19 -5.36 10.39
C GLN A 159 -3.73 -6.45 11.36
N GLU A 160 -2.43 -6.52 11.66
CA GLU A 160 -1.82 -7.37 12.69
C GLU A 160 -1.79 -6.67 14.06
#